data_AF-A0A9D0ZA78-F1
#
_entry.id   AF-A0A9D0ZA78-F1
#
_cell.length_a   1.000
_cell.length_b   1.000
_cell.length_c   1.000
_cell.angle_alpha   90.00
_cell.angle_beta   90.00
_cell.angle_gamma   90.00
#
_symmetry.space_group_name_H-M   'P 1'
#
loop_
_entity.id
_entity.type
_entity.pdbx_description
1 polymer ?
#
loop_
_entity_poly.entity_id
_entity_poly.type
_entity_poly.pdbx_seq_one_letter_code
_entity_poly.pdbx_strand_id
1 'polypeptide(L)'
;MSTTTSNTSSNSASTSSAQTSDWQLSSRFLDEELLRRLLQGLASPAYTPKTDEELQQLAEQRYAPEYAAAVEAAKQQQQQQDLALSQQLAGILAGLDRERAGQNAAFDQARARIELDALERGMGRSSYTLSTLAGNDAARAEALRQVDEDANRQAADIGQQRTQLSDQLAQTLGRLQQDRATNVSNYLQELYDREYDRAQADRAARNADFLTAVELASGTRTQGGSQRTEQTSGWSNSASSTATVKSASGSSGGSKTSSKTAARDDEPFDKAWKSTQKYR
;
A
#
# COMPACT_ATOMS: atom_id res chain seq x y z
N MET A 1 -32.39 117.37 29.96
CA MET A 1 -31.04 117.83 29.60
C MET A 1 -30.29 116.65 29.00
N SER A 2 -29.53 116.92 27.94
CA SER A 2 -28.98 115.98 26.95
C SER A 2 -27.89 115.02 27.46
N THR A 3 -27.88 113.82 26.84
CA THR A 3 -26.77 112.98 26.31
C THR A 3 -25.46 112.85 27.12
N THR A 4 -24.86 111.65 27.24
CA THR A 4 -24.06 111.06 26.16
C THR A 4 -23.75 109.57 26.39
N THR A 5 -23.85 108.84 25.28
CA THR A 5 -23.46 107.46 24.94
C THR A 5 -21.97 107.16 25.04
N SER A 6 -21.63 105.92 25.40
CA SER A 6 -20.42 105.22 24.94
C SER A 6 -20.71 103.72 24.78
N ASN A 7 -20.44 103.20 23.59
CA ASN A 7 -20.59 101.81 23.19
C ASN A 7 -19.23 101.36 22.61
N THR A 8 -18.55 100.35 23.17
CA THR A 8 -17.71 99.41 22.40
C THR A 8 -17.18 98.22 23.23
N SER A 9 -17.09 97.10 22.53
CA SER A 9 -16.97 95.71 22.94
C SER A 9 -15.54 95.21 23.17
N SER A 10 -15.35 94.15 23.97
CA SER A 10 -14.37 93.09 23.71
C SER A 10 -14.60 91.82 24.56
N ASN A 11 -14.07 90.73 24.02
CA ASN A 11 -14.39 89.30 24.16
C ASN A 11 -13.50 88.59 25.21
N SER A 12 -14.01 87.59 25.94
CA SER A 12 -13.21 86.44 26.42
C SER A 12 -14.07 85.27 26.95
N ALA A 13 -13.66 84.07 26.55
CA ALA A 13 -14.24 82.78 26.86
C ALA A 13 -13.82 82.24 28.25
N SER A 14 -14.62 81.36 28.86
CA SER A 14 -14.25 79.97 29.24
C SER A 14 -15.19 79.34 30.29
N THR A 15 -15.70 78.16 29.91
CA THR A 15 -15.81 76.88 30.67
C THR A 15 -16.69 76.71 31.93
N SER A 16 -17.49 75.63 31.83
CA SER A 16 -17.72 74.52 32.79
C SER A 16 -18.89 74.56 33.79
N SER A 17 -19.83 73.62 33.62
CA SER A 17 -19.97 72.41 34.48
C SER A 17 -21.18 71.55 34.04
N ALA A 18 -20.93 70.24 33.87
CA ALA A 18 -21.90 69.23 33.45
C ALA A 18 -22.42 68.44 34.66
N GLN A 19 -23.73 68.18 34.70
CA GLN A 19 -24.42 67.38 35.71
C GLN A 19 -24.21 65.88 35.50
N THR A 20 -23.88 65.20 36.58
CA THR A 20 -23.75 63.74 36.70
C THR A 20 -25.12 63.07 36.84
N SER A 21 -25.31 61.91 36.20
CA SER A 21 -26.45 61.01 36.48
C SER A 21 -25.91 59.63 36.85
N ASP A 22 -26.45 59.12 37.95
CA ASP A 22 -25.98 57.98 38.73
C ASP A 22 -26.03 56.63 37.99
N TRP A 23 -24.91 55.90 38.07
CA TRP A 23 -24.76 54.50 37.68
C TRP A 23 -25.18 53.60 38.85
N GLN A 24 -26.40 53.06 38.82
CA GLN A 24 -26.75 51.92 39.68
C GLN A 24 -26.19 50.63 39.08
N LEU A 25 -24.98 50.26 39.54
CA LEU A 25 -24.41 48.93 39.34
C LEU A 25 -25.27 47.87 40.04
N SER A 26 -26.14 47.19 39.28
CA SER A 26 -26.64 45.86 39.66
C SER A 26 -25.59 44.81 39.29
N SER A 27 -24.53 44.75 40.09
CA SER A 27 -23.31 43.98 39.86
C SER A 27 -23.36 42.57 40.47
N ARG A 28 -24.45 41.79 40.32
CA ARG A 28 -24.53 40.43 40.91
C ARG A 28 -25.25 39.33 40.11
N PHE A 29 -25.55 39.53 38.83
CA PHE A 29 -26.13 38.47 37.99
C PHE A 29 -25.32 38.17 36.72
N LEU A 30 -24.04 38.55 36.69
CA LEU A 30 -23.12 38.11 35.63
C LEU A 30 -22.44 36.76 35.92
N ASP A 31 -22.42 36.24 37.16
CA ASP A 31 -21.10 35.74 37.60
C ASP A 31 -20.91 34.29 38.08
N GLU A 32 -21.88 33.37 38.04
CA GLU A 32 -21.56 31.97 38.42
C GLU A 32 -22.03 30.90 37.46
N GLU A 33 -23.29 30.86 37.05
CA GLU A 33 -23.79 29.85 36.11
C GLU A 33 -23.17 30.01 34.71
N LEU A 34 -23.02 31.27 34.27
CA LEU A 34 -22.40 31.59 33.00
C LEU A 34 -20.89 31.38 33.04
N LEU A 35 -20.25 31.86 34.11
CA LEU A 35 -18.84 31.66 34.35
C LEU A 35 -18.51 30.17 34.43
N ARG A 36 -19.34 29.38 35.11
CA ARG A 36 -19.24 27.91 35.16
C ARG A 36 -19.45 27.28 33.80
N ARG A 37 -20.41 27.71 32.99
CA ARG A 37 -20.63 27.20 31.63
C ARG A 37 -19.43 27.48 30.72
N LEU A 38 -18.84 28.67 30.82
CA LEU A 38 -17.61 29.03 30.12
C LEU A 38 -16.40 28.25 30.64
N LEU A 39 -16.25 28.11 31.96
CA LEU A 39 -15.19 27.31 32.57
C LEU A 39 -15.35 25.83 32.25
N GLN A 40 -16.57 25.34 32.08
CA GLN A 40 -16.90 23.94 31.80
C GLN A 40 -16.78 23.62 30.31
N GLY A 41 -17.03 24.58 29.41
CA GLY A 41 -16.64 24.51 28.00
C GLY A 41 -15.11 24.50 27.85
N LEU A 42 -14.42 25.35 28.62
CA LEU A 42 -12.95 25.42 28.65
C LEU A 42 -12.28 24.21 29.34
N ALA A 43 -12.98 23.56 30.28
CA ALA A 43 -12.54 22.38 31.02
C ALA A 43 -12.93 21.04 30.36
N SER A 44 -13.50 21.06 29.15
CA SER A 44 -13.51 19.84 28.34
C SER A 44 -12.06 19.35 28.20
N PRO A 45 -11.79 18.04 28.43
CA PRO A 45 -10.43 17.53 28.41
C PRO A 45 -9.77 17.96 27.12
N ALA A 46 -8.68 18.73 27.23
CA ALA A 46 -7.99 19.22 26.06
C ALA A 46 -7.60 18.03 25.21
N TYR A 47 -7.95 18.07 23.93
CA TYR A 47 -7.49 17.07 22.99
C TYR A 47 -5.98 16.92 23.09
N THR A 48 -5.54 15.78 23.61
CA THR A 48 -4.14 15.37 23.59
C THR A 48 -3.94 14.63 22.28
N PRO A 49 -3.24 15.22 21.29
CA PRO A 49 -2.95 14.53 20.04
C PRO A 49 -2.19 13.24 20.35
N LYS A 50 -2.50 12.18 19.61
CA LYS A 50 -1.74 10.93 19.71
C LYS A 50 -0.29 11.19 19.32
N THR A 51 0.63 10.47 19.94
CA THR A 51 2.05 10.56 19.55
C THR A 51 2.26 9.91 18.19
N ASP A 52 3.26 10.39 17.44
CA ASP A 52 3.64 9.84 16.14
C ASP A 52 3.88 8.33 16.20
N GLU A 53 4.46 7.85 17.31
CA GLU A 53 4.73 6.43 17.57
C GLU A 53 3.43 5.61 17.71
N GLU A 54 2.41 6.13 18.40
CA GLU A 54 1.12 5.47 18.55
C GLU A 54 0.37 5.40 17.22
N LEU A 55 0.46 6.43 16.38
CA LEU A 55 -0.13 6.44 15.04
C LEU A 55 0.56 5.43 14.13
N GLN A 56 1.89 5.36 14.18
CA GLN A 56 2.67 4.40 13.41
C GLN A 56 2.35 2.95 13.81
N GLN A 57 2.29 2.65 15.10
CA GLN A 57 1.91 1.30 15.57
C GLN A 57 0.49 0.94 15.14
N LEU A 58 -0.45 1.88 15.21
CA LEU A 58 -1.84 1.66 14.76
C LEU A 58 -1.89 1.34 13.26
N ALA A 59 -1.11 2.05 12.46
CA ALA A 59 -1.02 1.83 11.03
C ALA A 59 -0.39 0.48 10.67
N GLU A 60 0.69 0.11 11.36
CA GLU A 60 1.33 -1.19 11.16
C GLU A 60 0.45 -2.36 11.58
N GLN A 61 -0.26 -2.25 12.71
CA GLN A 61 -1.19 -3.29 13.19
C GLN A 61 -2.37 -3.51 12.25
N ARG A 62 -2.85 -2.45 11.57
CA ARG A 62 -3.95 -2.55 10.61
C ARG A 62 -3.64 -3.51 9.46
N TYR A 63 -2.40 -3.47 8.95
CA TYR A 63 -1.97 -4.24 7.76
C TYR A 63 -1.17 -5.51 8.08
N ALA A 64 -0.71 -5.68 9.33
CA ALA A 64 0.01 -6.87 9.76
C ALA A 64 -0.69 -8.21 9.44
N PRO A 65 -1.99 -8.42 9.72
CA PRO A 65 -2.63 -9.71 9.45
C PRO A 65 -2.79 -10.00 7.96
N GLU A 66 -3.11 -8.99 7.15
CA GLU A 66 -3.26 -9.14 5.70
C GLU A 66 -1.93 -9.47 5.04
N TYR A 67 -0.86 -8.78 5.42
CA TYR A 67 0.49 -9.07 4.95
C TYR A 67 0.95 -10.47 5.37
N ALA A 68 0.73 -10.87 6.63
CA ALA A 68 1.09 -12.20 7.12
C ALA A 68 0.36 -13.30 6.33
N ALA A 69 -0.95 -13.13 6.10
CA ALA A 69 -1.73 -14.07 5.29
C ALA A 69 -1.24 -14.15 3.84
N ALA A 70 -0.90 -13.02 3.21
CA ALA A 70 -0.37 -12.99 1.85
C ALA A 70 1.00 -13.68 1.74
N VAL A 71 1.88 -13.47 2.72
CA VAL A 71 3.19 -14.13 2.80
C VAL A 71 3.03 -15.64 2.98
N GLU A 72 2.13 -16.08 3.85
CA GLU A 72 1.85 -17.50 4.06
C GLU A 72 1.27 -18.15 2.81
N ALA A 73 0.31 -17.49 2.14
CA ALA A 73 -0.26 -17.98 0.90
C ALA A 73 0.80 -18.13 -0.21
N ALA A 74 1.68 -17.14 -0.38
CA ALA A 74 2.77 -17.20 -1.34
C ALA A 74 3.73 -18.36 -1.05
N LYS A 75 4.06 -18.59 0.23
CA LYS A 75 4.89 -19.74 0.65
C LYS A 75 4.19 -21.07 0.41
N GLN A 76 2.91 -21.19 0.73
CA GLN A 76 2.15 -22.43 0.49
C GLN A 76 2.07 -22.76 -1.00
N GLN A 77 1.84 -21.75 -1.85
CA GLN A 77 1.83 -21.93 -3.29
C GLN A 77 3.19 -22.42 -3.81
N GLN A 78 4.28 -21.83 -3.31
CA GLN A 78 5.64 -22.27 -3.63
C GLN A 78 5.87 -23.72 -3.21
N GLN A 79 5.48 -24.10 -1.99
CA GLN A 79 5.63 -25.46 -1.47
C GLN A 79 4.86 -26.50 -2.29
N GLN A 80 3.65 -26.18 -2.73
CA GLN A 80 2.84 -27.06 -3.56
C GLN A 80 3.51 -27.32 -4.92
N GLN A 81 4.05 -26.27 -5.54
CA GLN A 81 4.77 -26.37 -6.80
C GLN A 81 6.10 -27.13 -6.63
N ASP A 82 6.86 -26.87 -5.57
CA ASP A 82 8.10 -27.58 -5.26
C ASP A 82 7.85 -29.09 -5.01
N LEU A 83 6.74 -29.43 -4.37
CA LEU A 83 6.32 -30.81 -4.17
C LEU A 83 5.98 -31.49 -5.51
N ALA A 84 5.32 -30.79 -6.44
CA ALA A 84 5.03 -31.34 -7.77
C ALA A 84 6.33 -31.62 -8.55
N LEU A 85 7.28 -30.68 -8.54
CA LEU A 85 8.61 -30.85 -9.14
C LEU A 85 9.38 -32.01 -8.50
N SER A 86 9.28 -32.15 -7.18
CA SER A 86 9.91 -33.26 -6.45
C SER A 86 9.33 -34.62 -6.85
N GLN A 87 8.01 -34.70 -7.03
CA GLN A 87 7.35 -35.92 -7.52
C GLN A 87 7.74 -36.23 -8.96
N GLN A 88 7.87 -35.22 -9.82
CA GLN A 88 8.33 -35.40 -11.19
C GLN A 88 9.76 -35.94 -11.23
N LEU A 89 10.67 -35.40 -10.42
CA LEU A 89 12.05 -35.89 -10.29
C LEU A 89 12.07 -37.36 -9.84
N ALA A 90 11.28 -37.70 -8.81
CA ALA A 90 11.17 -39.08 -8.34
C ALA A 90 10.63 -40.02 -9.44
N GLY A 91 9.68 -39.55 -10.26
CA GLY A 91 9.17 -40.27 -11.40
C GLY A 91 10.23 -40.58 -12.46
N ILE A 92 11.08 -39.60 -12.80
CA ILE A 92 12.20 -39.77 -13.73
C ILE A 92 13.17 -40.82 -13.19
N LEU A 93 13.59 -40.70 -11.93
CA LEU A 93 14.52 -41.64 -11.30
C LEU A 93 13.94 -43.06 -11.24
N ALA A 94 12.66 -43.21 -10.90
CA ALA A 94 12.00 -44.51 -10.87
C ALA A 94 11.70 -45.09 -12.27
N GLY A 95 11.69 -44.25 -13.31
CA GLY A 95 11.56 -44.65 -14.71
C GLY A 95 12.88 -45.13 -15.29
N LEU A 96 13.98 -44.48 -14.92
CA LEU A 96 15.33 -44.72 -15.43
C LEU A 96 15.76 -46.19 -15.34
N ASP A 97 15.59 -46.82 -14.19
CA ASP A 97 15.98 -48.22 -14.00
C ASP A 97 15.16 -49.17 -14.88
N ARG A 98 13.86 -48.90 -15.03
CA ARG A 98 12.98 -49.68 -15.91
C ARG A 98 13.36 -49.51 -17.37
N GLU A 99 13.71 -48.30 -17.78
CA GLU A 99 14.12 -48.01 -19.15
C GLU A 99 15.46 -48.66 -19.49
N ARG A 100 16.46 -48.54 -18.60
CA ARG A 100 17.73 -49.26 -18.72
C ARG A 100 17.53 -50.77 -18.81
N ALA A 101 16.68 -51.34 -17.96
CA ALA A 101 16.38 -52.77 -17.99
C ALA A 101 15.69 -53.18 -19.31
N GLY A 102 14.75 -52.37 -19.80
CA GLY A 102 14.08 -52.59 -21.08
C GLY A 102 15.05 -52.55 -22.27
N GLN A 103 15.94 -51.55 -22.32
CA GLN A 103 16.98 -51.45 -23.34
C GLN A 103 17.91 -52.66 -23.28
N ASN A 104 18.41 -53.01 -22.09
CA ASN A 104 19.26 -54.19 -21.91
C ASN A 104 18.60 -55.47 -22.43
N ALA A 105 17.35 -55.72 -22.04
CA ALA A 105 16.61 -56.89 -22.49
C ALA A 105 16.40 -56.91 -24.02
N ALA A 106 16.13 -55.76 -24.63
CA ALA A 106 15.96 -55.66 -26.08
C ALA A 106 17.27 -55.96 -26.83
N PHE A 107 18.40 -55.45 -26.35
CA PHE A 107 19.72 -55.74 -26.93
C PHE A 107 20.16 -57.18 -26.68
N ASP A 108 19.89 -57.75 -25.51
CA ASP A 108 20.17 -59.17 -25.22
C ASP A 108 19.37 -60.10 -26.15
N GLN A 109 18.10 -59.76 -26.43
CA GLN A 109 17.28 -60.48 -27.42
C GLN A 109 17.79 -60.31 -28.85
N ALA A 110 18.20 -59.10 -29.23
CA ALA A 110 18.76 -58.84 -30.55
C ALA A 110 20.06 -59.63 -30.76
N ARG A 111 20.92 -59.66 -29.74
CA ARG A 111 22.14 -60.46 -29.73
C ARG A 111 21.85 -61.94 -29.90
N ALA A 112 20.93 -62.51 -29.12
CA ALA A 112 20.56 -63.92 -29.23
C ALA A 112 20.04 -64.28 -30.64
N ARG A 113 19.31 -63.38 -31.29
CA ARG A 113 18.85 -63.58 -32.68
C ARG A 113 20.00 -63.57 -33.69
N ILE A 114 20.98 -62.68 -33.52
CA ILE A 114 22.19 -62.64 -34.36
C ILE A 114 22.98 -63.94 -34.22
N GLU A 115 23.16 -64.42 -32.99
CA GLU A 115 23.88 -65.68 -32.71
C GLU A 115 23.15 -66.89 -33.31
N LEU A 116 21.81 -66.94 -33.20
CA LEU A 116 20.99 -68.00 -33.76
C LEU A 116 21.05 -68.03 -35.30
N ASP A 117 20.83 -66.91 -35.98
CA ASP A 117 20.88 -66.82 -37.45
C ASP A 117 22.29 -67.17 -37.97
N ALA A 118 23.34 -66.75 -37.26
CA ALA A 118 24.69 -67.12 -37.61
C ALA A 118 24.96 -68.62 -37.40
N LEU A 119 24.42 -69.23 -36.34
CA LEU A 119 24.55 -70.67 -36.10
C LEU A 119 23.84 -71.49 -37.17
N GLU A 120 22.61 -71.13 -37.54
CA GLU A 120 21.83 -71.79 -38.60
C GLU A 120 22.54 -71.78 -39.95
N ARG A 121 23.30 -70.71 -40.24
CA ARG A 121 24.09 -70.57 -41.47
C ARG A 121 25.52 -71.14 -41.37
N GLY A 122 25.90 -71.73 -40.24
CA GLY A 122 27.27 -72.22 -40.00
C GLY A 122 28.32 -71.11 -39.87
N MET A 123 27.90 -69.87 -39.67
CA MET A 123 28.74 -68.66 -39.61
C MET A 123 29.03 -68.18 -38.18
N GLY A 124 28.70 -68.94 -37.14
CA GLY A 124 28.78 -68.49 -35.73
C GLY A 124 30.14 -67.92 -35.27
N ARG A 125 31.25 -68.24 -35.95
CA ARG A 125 32.59 -67.68 -35.68
C ARG A 125 33.14 -66.83 -36.83
N SER A 126 32.31 -66.50 -37.80
CA SER A 126 32.73 -65.69 -38.94
C SER A 126 33.05 -64.26 -38.48
N SER A 127 34.01 -63.63 -39.16
CA SER A 127 34.35 -62.22 -38.92
C SER A 127 33.12 -61.31 -39.05
N TYR A 128 32.22 -61.63 -40.00
CA TYR A 128 30.96 -60.91 -40.20
C TYR A 128 30.03 -60.98 -38.98
N THR A 129 29.80 -62.18 -38.43
CA THR A 129 28.97 -62.36 -37.22
C THR A 129 29.59 -61.64 -36.03
N LEU A 130 30.90 -61.76 -35.82
CA LEU A 130 31.59 -61.07 -34.73
C LEU A 130 31.48 -59.54 -34.87
N SER A 131 31.60 -59.02 -36.09
CA SER A 131 31.42 -57.59 -36.36
C SER A 131 29.98 -57.12 -36.09
N THR A 132 28.99 -57.94 -36.41
CA THR A 132 27.57 -57.62 -36.18
C THR A 132 27.25 -57.62 -34.69
N LEU A 133 27.79 -58.59 -33.93
CA LEU A 133 27.67 -58.63 -32.47
C LEU A 133 28.35 -57.43 -31.82
N ALA A 134 29.57 -57.07 -32.24
CA ALA A 134 30.25 -55.89 -31.74
C ALA A 134 29.47 -54.59 -32.04
N GLY A 135 28.83 -54.51 -33.22
CA GLY A 135 27.93 -53.40 -33.55
C GLY A 135 26.70 -53.34 -32.64
N ASN A 136 26.11 -54.48 -32.29
CA ASN A 136 25.00 -54.56 -31.33
C ASN A 136 25.42 -54.09 -29.93
N ASP A 137 26.58 -54.53 -29.44
CA ASP A 137 27.12 -54.12 -28.14
C ASP A 137 27.46 -52.61 -28.11
N ALA A 138 28.01 -52.07 -29.19
CA ALA A 138 28.27 -50.64 -29.32
C ALA A 138 26.96 -49.82 -29.33
N ALA A 139 25.95 -50.27 -30.08
CA ALA A 139 24.63 -49.63 -30.10
C ALA A 139 23.94 -49.69 -28.73
N ARG A 140 24.10 -50.79 -27.98
CA ARG A 140 23.61 -50.91 -26.60
C ARG A 140 24.26 -49.87 -25.68
N ALA A 141 25.59 -49.75 -25.74
CA ALA A 141 26.32 -48.79 -24.92
C ALA A 141 25.88 -47.35 -25.21
N GLU A 142 25.66 -47.02 -26.47
CA GLU A 142 25.16 -45.71 -26.91
C GLU A 142 23.73 -45.46 -26.42
N ALA A 143 22.83 -46.44 -26.58
CA ALA A 143 21.44 -46.31 -26.12
C ALA A 143 21.34 -46.10 -24.60
N LEU A 144 22.12 -46.85 -23.81
CA LEU A 144 22.16 -46.67 -22.36
C LEU A 144 22.75 -45.30 -21.97
N ARG A 145 23.76 -44.81 -22.71
CA ARG A 145 24.27 -43.45 -22.52
C ARG A 145 23.22 -42.39 -22.78
N GLN A 146 22.44 -42.52 -23.85
CA GLN A 146 21.38 -41.57 -24.19
C GLN A 146 20.30 -41.54 -23.11
N VAL A 147 19.87 -42.70 -22.62
CA VAL A 147 18.93 -42.82 -21.49
C VAL A 147 19.44 -42.07 -20.26
N ASP A 148 20.73 -42.18 -19.96
CA ASP A 148 21.35 -41.50 -18.82
C ASP A 148 21.48 -40.00 -19.04
N GLU A 149 21.88 -39.58 -20.24
CA GLU A 149 21.98 -38.17 -20.60
C GLU A 149 20.61 -37.49 -20.55
N ASP A 150 19.58 -38.12 -21.08
CA ASP A 150 18.23 -37.57 -21.10
C ASP A 150 17.64 -37.46 -19.69
N ALA A 151 17.83 -38.48 -18.84
CA ALA A 151 17.42 -38.40 -17.44
C ALA A 151 18.19 -37.29 -16.69
N ASN A 152 19.49 -37.14 -16.93
CA ASN A 152 20.29 -36.09 -16.32
C ASN A 152 19.87 -34.68 -16.79
N ARG A 153 19.56 -34.52 -18.09
CA ARG A 153 19.03 -33.26 -18.64
C ARG A 153 17.69 -32.90 -18.00
N GLN A 154 16.75 -33.85 -17.95
CA GLN A 154 15.45 -33.62 -17.32
C GLN A 154 15.57 -33.29 -15.83
N ALA A 155 16.45 -33.98 -15.09
CA ALA A 155 16.72 -33.66 -13.69
C ALA A 155 17.35 -32.27 -13.51
N ALA A 156 18.26 -31.87 -14.40
CA ALA A 156 18.85 -30.54 -14.39
C ALA A 156 17.82 -29.46 -14.68
N ASP A 157 16.91 -29.67 -15.65
CA ASP A 157 15.82 -28.75 -15.97
C ASP A 157 14.88 -28.55 -14.77
N ILE A 158 14.53 -29.62 -14.06
CA ILE A 158 13.76 -29.52 -12.81
C ILE A 158 14.54 -28.70 -11.77
N GLY A 159 15.85 -28.92 -11.64
CA GLY A 159 16.71 -28.12 -10.76
C GLY A 159 16.67 -26.62 -11.08
N GLN A 160 16.69 -26.27 -12.37
CA GLN A 160 16.55 -24.88 -12.82
C GLN A 160 15.16 -24.32 -12.49
N GLN A 161 14.10 -25.09 -12.72
CA GLN A 161 12.72 -24.68 -12.38
C GLN A 161 12.56 -24.41 -10.89
N ARG A 162 13.12 -25.25 -10.00
CA ARG A 162 13.10 -25.02 -8.55
C ARG A 162 13.84 -23.75 -8.15
N THR A 163 14.93 -23.43 -8.84
CA THR A 163 15.70 -22.20 -8.63
C THR A 163 14.87 -20.98 -9.03
N GLN A 164 14.29 -20.99 -10.23
CA GLN A 164 13.40 -19.92 -10.71
C GLN A 164 12.20 -19.70 -9.79
N LEU A 165 11.61 -20.78 -9.30
CA LEU A 165 10.47 -20.75 -8.37
C LEU A 165 10.86 -20.14 -7.01
N SER A 166 12.09 -20.37 -6.56
CA SER A 166 12.64 -19.70 -5.36
C SER A 166 12.85 -18.21 -5.59
N ASP A 167 13.37 -17.83 -6.76
CA ASP A 167 13.54 -16.43 -7.15
C ASP A 167 12.19 -15.70 -7.27
N GLN A 168 11.18 -16.35 -7.84
CA GLN A 168 9.81 -15.83 -7.94
C GLN A 168 9.20 -15.58 -6.55
N LEU A 169 9.42 -16.49 -5.60
CA LEU A 169 8.98 -16.28 -4.21
C LEU A 169 9.68 -15.06 -3.61
N ALA A 170 11.00 -14.94 -3.76
CA ALA A 170 11.76 -13.80 -3.24
C ALA A 170 11.25 -12.47 -3.83
N GLN A 171 10.99 -12.42 -5.14
CA GLN A 171 10.40 -11.26 -5.80
C GLN A 171 9.00 -10.93 -5.28
N THR A 172 8.17 -11.95 -5.08
CA THR A 172 6.80 -11.79 -4.56
C THR A 172 6.83 -11.23 -3.14
N LEU A 173 7.69 -11.78 -2.27
CA LEU A 173 7.88 -11.30 -0.90
C LEU A 173 8.40 -9.85 -0.88
N GLY A 174 9.33 -9.51 -1.77
CA GLY A 174 9.82 -8.14 -1.92
C GLY A 174 8.72 -7.16 -2.31
N ARG A 175 7.85 -7.53 -3.27
CA ARG A 175 6.69 -6.72 -3.67
C ARG A 175 5.70 -6.55 -2.52
N LEU A 176 5.33 -7.64 -1.83
CA LEU A 176 4.43 -7.59 -0.68
C LEU A 176 4.97 -6.68 0.42
N GLN A 177 6.29 -6.68 0.65
CA GLN A 177 6.91 -5.81 1.64
C GLN A 177 6.83 -4.33 1.22
N GLN A 178 7.06 -4.03 -0.06
CA GLN A 178 6.91 -2.68 -0.60
C GLN A 178 5.45 -2.21 -0.53
N ASP A 179 4.50 -3.06 -0.90
CA ASP A 179 3.07 -2.76 -0.85
C ASP A 179 2.63 -2.49 0.60
N ARG A 180 3.10 -3.30 1.56
CA ARG A 180 2.87 -3.04 2.99
C ARG A 180 3.40 -1.67 3.40
N ALA A 181 4.63 -1.32 3.03
CA ALA A 181 5.23 -0.04 3.38
C ALA A 181 4.43 1.14 2.79
N THR A 182 4.00 1.04 1.54
CA THR A 182 3.15 2.05 0.90
C THR A 182 1.79 2.18 1.59
N ASN A 183 1.13 1.06 1.91
CA ASN A 183 -0.17 1.07 2.58
C ASN A 183 -0.10 1.66 3.99
N VAL A 184 0.94 1.29 4.76
CA VAL A 184 1.19 1.85 6.09
C VAL A 184 1.47 3.34 5.99
N SER A 185 2.29 3.79 5.04
CA SER A 185 2.58 5.22 4.84
C SER A 185 1.34 6.03 4.47
N ASN A 186 0.50 5.52 3.57
CA ASN A 186 -0.74 6.21 3.16
C ASN A 186 -1.71 6.33 4.33
N TYR A 187 -1.88 5.24 5.09
CA TYR A 187 -2.77 5.26 6.25
C TYR A 187 -2.22 6.11 7.39
N LEU A 188 -0.90 6.18 7.57
CA LEU A 188 -0.26 7.13 8.48
C LEU A 188 -0.61 8.58 8.12
N GLN A 189 -0.53 8.94 6.85
CA GLN A 189 -0.88 10.28 6.40
C GLN A 189 -2.36 10.61 6.67
N GLU A 190 -3.27 9.66 6.42
CA GLU A 190 -4.68 9.84 6.81
C GLU A 190 -4.87 10.00 8.31
N LEU A 191 -4.09 9.31 9.14
CA LEU A 191 -4.15 9.47 10.59
C LEU A 191 -3.67 10.86 11.01
N TYR A 192 -2.57 11.35 10.41
CA TYR A 192 -2.09 12.71 10.64
C TYR A 192 -3.12 13.78 10.26
N ASP A 193 -3.74 13.66 9.09
CA ASP A 193 -4.77 14.59 8.62
C ASP A 193 -5.97 14.61 9.58
N ARG A 194 -6.42 13.44 10.07
CA ARG A 194 -7.51 13.35 11.05
C ARG A 194 -7.14 13.97 12.40
N GLU A 195 -5.92 13.77 12.86
CA GLU A 195 -5.42 14.38 14.12
C GLU A 195 -5.32 15.90 13.98
N TYR A 196 -4.88 16.39 12.81
CA TYR A 196 -4.85 17.81 12.49
C TYR A 196 -6.25 18.44 12.47
N ASP A 197 -7.20 17.81 11.78
CA ASP A 197 -8.59 18.28 11.70
C ASP A 197 -9.25 18.32 13.07
N ARG A 198 -9.03 17.30 13.91
CA ARG A 198 -9.51 17.30 15.31
C ARG A 198 -8.91 18.43 16.12
N ALA A 199 -7.59 18.63 16.03
CA ALA A 199 -6.93 19.73 16.73
C ALA A 199 -7.43 21.11 16.25
N GLN A 200 -7.74 21.26 14.96
CA GLN A 200 -8.35 22.48 14.43
C GLN A 200 -9.78 22.69 14.93
N ALA A 201 -10.61 21.65 14.91
CA ALA A 201 -11.98 21.69 15.39
C ALA A 201 -12.04 22.06 16.89
N ASP A 202 -11.15 21.48 17.70
CA ASP A 202 -11.02 21.82 19.12
C ASP A 202 -10.60 23.27 19.35
N ARG A 203 -9.65 23.79 18.56
CA ARG A 203 -9.26 25.21 18.61
C ARG A 203 -10.42 26.12 18.18
N ALA A 204 -11.15 25.77 17.13
CA ALA A 204 -12.30 26.53 16.67
C ALA A 204 -13.44 26.54 17.70
N ALA A 205 -13.72 25.42 18.35
CA ALA A 205 -14.69 25.30 19.42
C ALA A 205 -14.30 26.19 20.62
N ARG A 206 -13.04 26.11 21.07
CA ARG A 206 -12.54 26.99 22.14
C ARG A 206 -12.63 28.46 21.77
N ASN A 207 -12.22 28.83 20.55
CA ASN A 207 -12.31 30.22 20.09
C ASN A 207 -13.76 30.71 20.03
N ALA A 208 -14.71 29.88 19.61
CA ALA A 208 -16.14 30.19 19.62
C ALA A 208 -16.66 30.38 21.06
N ASP A 209 -16.26 29.51 21.99
CA ASP A 209 -16.59 29.64 23.41
C ASP A 209 -16.00 30.92 24.02
N PHE A 210 -14.76 31.29 23.66
CA PHE A 210 -14.15 32.56 24.05
C PHE A 210 -14.88 33.78 23.47
N LEU A 211 -15.25 33.75 22.19
CA LEU A 211 -15.97 34.87 21.56
C LEU A 211 -17.36 35.07 22.15
N THR A 212 -18.10 33.98 22.38
CA THR A 212 -19.41 34.04 23.06
C THR A 212 -19.29 34.51 24.50
N ALA A 213 -18.23 34.11 25.23
CA ALA A 213 -17.91 34.63 26.55
C ALA A 213 -17.70 36.15 26.54
N VAL A 214 -16.87 36.63 25.60
CA VAL A 214 -16.53 38.05 25.47
C VAL A 214 -17.76 38.86 25.07
N GLU A 215 -18.56 38.40 24.11
CA GLU A 215 -19.80 39.08 23.68
C GLU A 215 -20.83 39.19 24.81
N LEU A 216 -20.88 38.18 25.68
CA LEU A 216 -21.76 38.16 26.83
C LEU A 216 -21.23 39.00 27.99
N ALA A 217 -19.90 39.10 28.15
CA ALA A 217 -19.23 39.95 29.14
C ALA A 217 -19.19 41.43 28.72
N SER A 218 -19.14 41.75 27.42
CA SER A 218 -19.13 43.13 26.89
C SER A 218 -20.50 43.80 26.92
N GLY A 219 -21.56 43.08 27.32
CA GLY A 219 -22.90 43.63 27.48
C GLY A 219 -23.58 44.05 26.17
N THR A 220 -23.01 43.71 25.01
CA THR A 220 -23.56 44.01 23.67
C THR A 220 -24.69 43.07 23.26
N ARG A 221 -25.57 42.70 24.21
CA ARG A 221 -26.92 42.26 23.84
C ARG A 221 -27.73 43.52 23.56
N THR A 222 -27.64 44.05 22.33
CA THR A 222 -28.73 44.88 21.83
C THR A 222 -29.98 44.03 21.88
N GLN A 223 -30.86 44.34 22.84
CA GLN A 223 -32.22 43.83 22.89
C GLN A 223 -32.95 44.31 21.63
N GLY A 224 -32.81 43.57 20.54
CA GLY A 224 -33.78 43.57 19.46
C GLY A 224 -34.99 42.79 19.93
N GLY A 225 -35.90 43.45 20.64
CA GLY A 225 -37.22 42.89 20.90
C GLY A 225 -37.98 42.77 19.58
N SER A 226 -38.27 41.56 19.12
CA SER A 226 -39.58 41.28 18.55
C SER A 226 -39.91 39.78 18.54
N GLN A 227 -40.92 39.47 19.35
CA GLN A 227 -41.94 38.44 19.17
C GLN A 227 -41.52 36.96 19.07
N ARG A 228 -41.78 36.29 20.20
CA ARG A 228 -42.31 34.92 20.28
C ARG A 228 -43.14 34.55 19.04
N THR A 229 -42.64 33.62 18.25
CA THR A 229 -43.50 32.70 17.49
C THR A 229 -43.01 31.29 17.78
N GLU A 230 -43.88 30.51 18.39
CA GLU A 230 -43.67 29.10 18.69
C GLU A 230 -43.54 28.32 17.38
N GLN A 231 -42.37 27.74 17.12
CA GLN A 231 -42.27 26.59 16.22
C GLN A 231 -41.31 25.57 16.82
N THR A 232 -41.93 24.61 17.51
CA THR A 232 -41.41 23.27 17.71
C THR A 232 -40.90 22.69 16.38
N SER A 233 -39.61 22.40 16.32
CA SER A 233 -39.05 21.34 15.47
C SER A 233 -37.76 20.92 16.16
N GLY A 234 -37.66 19.71 16.71
CA GLY A 234 -37.99 18.47 16.04
C GLY A 234 -36.68 17.92 15.51
N TRP A 235 -36.01 17.14 16.36
CA TRP A 235 -34.98 16.22 15.95
C TRP A 235 -35.50 15.42 14.74
N SER A 236 -34.85 15.54 13.58
CA SER A 236 -35.09 14.62 12.47
C SER A 236 -33.78 14.25 11.79
N ASN A 237 -33.37 13.02 12.10
CA ASN A 237 -32.47 12.22 11.30
C ASN A 237 -33.07 11.94 9.90
N SER A 238 -32.18 11.56 8.98
CA SER A 238 -32.41 10.72 7.79
C SER A 238 -32.62 11.38 6.41
N ALA A 239 -31.64 11.07 5.55
CA ALA A 239 -31.78 10.41 4.25
C ALA A 239 -32.34 11.18 3.04
N SER A 240 -31.43 11.38 2.07
CA SER A 240 -31.56 11.13 0.63
C SER A 240 -32.75 11.70 -0.14
N SER A 241 -32.45 12.52 -1.16
CA SER A 241 -32.75 12.18 -2.57
C SER A 241 -32.20 13.22 -3.56
N THR A 242 -31.37 12.71 -4.46
CA THR A 242 -31.19 13.04 -5.90
C THR A 242 -32.12 14.07 -6.53
N ALA A 243 -31.55 15.08 -7.23
CA ALA A 243 -31.83 15.43 -8.64
C ALA A 243 -31.00 16.66 -9.06
N THR A 244 -29.99 16.47 -9.92
CA THR A 244 -29.99 16.86 -11.35
C THR A 244 -30.22 18.35 -11.62
N VAL A 245 -29.15 19.09 -11.90
CA VAL A 245 -29.20 20.25 -12.82
C VAL A 245 -28.02 20.19 -13.79
N LYS A 246 -28.38 20.44 -15.04
CA LYS A 246 -27.67 20.15 -16.28
C LYS A 246 -27.67 21.43 -17.12
N SER A 247 -26.52 22.08 -17.27
CA SER A 247 -26.18 23.08 -18.30
C SER A 247 -24.65 23.28 -18.25
N ALA A 248 -23.80 22.80 -19.17
CA ALA A 248 -23.59 23.20 -20.58
C ALA A 248 -23.57 24.73 -20.77
N SER A 249 -22.58 25.41 -21.36
CA SER A 249 -21.42 25.00 -22.16
C SER A 249 -20.55 26.22 -22.53
N GLY A 250 -19.24 26.00 -22.71
CA GLY A 250 -18.33 26.76 -23.59
C GLY A 250 -17.36 27.75 -22.89
N SER A 251 -16.12 27.97 -23.32
CA SER A 251 -15.21 27.34 -24.29
C SER A 251 -13.87 28.11 -24.24
N SER A 252 -12.75 27.45 -23.97
CA SER A 252 -11.37 27.75 -24.45
C SER A 252 -10.38 26.88 -23.63
N GLY A 253 -9.34 26.22 -24.13
CA GLY A 253 -8.71 26.18 -25.44
C GLY A 253 -7.18 26.03 -25.24
N GLY A 254 -6.61 24.88 -25.62
CA GLY A 254 -5.16 24.64 -25.77
C GLY A 254 -4.41 24.26 -24.48
N SER A 255 -3.43 23.36 -24.45
CA SER A 255 -2.56 22.87 -25.52
C SER A 255 -1.98 21.49 -25.20
N LYS A 256 -1.61 20.77 -26.27
CA LYS A 256 -1.03 19.43 -26.34
C LYS A 256 0.49 19.50 -26.13
N THR A 257 1.08 18.47 -25.53
CA THR A 257 2.38 17.93 -26.00
C THR A 257 2.46 16.42 -25.74
N SER A 258 2.44 15.70 -26.85
CA SER A 258 2.83 14.30 -26.99
C SER A 258 4.28 14.24 -27.45
N SER A 259 5.09 13.33 -26.92
CA SER A 259 6.22 12.77 -27.67
C SER A 259 6.43 11.30 -27.31
N LYS A 260 6.10 10.47 -28.31
CA LYS A 260 6.51 9.08 -28.44
C LYS A 260 7.39 9.04 -29.68
N THR A 261 8.65 8.60 -29.53
CA THR A 261 9.45 8.09 -30.64
C THR A 261 10.41 7.03 -30.10
N ALA A 262 10.53 5.95 -30.86
CA ALA A 262 11.18 4.69 -30.52
C ALA A 262 12.46 4.49 -31.34
N ALA A 263 13.43 3.76 -30.78
CA ALA A 263 14.40 2.83 -31.41
C ALA A 263 15.40 2.43 -30.31
N ARG A 264 15.48 1.17 -29.86
CA ARG A 264 16.33 0.08 -30.38
C ARG A 264 17.78 0.51 -30.59
N ASP A 265 18.66 0.05 -29.71
CA ASP A 265 20.03 -0.41 -30.01
C ASP A 265 20.51 -1.33 -28.88
N ASP A 266 21.33 -2.30 -29.27
CA ASP A 266 21.69 -3.56 -28.60
C ASP A 266 22.64 -3.44 -27.38
N GLU A 267 22.58 -4.47 -26.53
CA GLU A 267 23.56 -5.07 -25.57
C GLU A 267 25.05 -4.62 -25.64
N PRO A 268 25.87 -4.73 -24.55
CA PRO A 268 25.85 -5.90 -23.67
C PRO A 268 25.99 -5.70 -22.14
N PHE A 269 25.29 -6.61 -21.46
CA PHE A 269 25.75 -7.32 -20.27
C PHE A 269 27.24 -7.70 -20.37
N ASP A 270 28.13 -6.94 -19.75
CA ASP A 270 29.41 -7.50 -19.31
C ASP A 270 30.09 -6.65 -18.23
N LYS A 271 30.74 -7.34 -17.28
CA LYS A 271 31.57 -6.85 -16.16
C LYS A 271 30.88 -6.55 -14.81
N ALA A 272 30.52 -7.62 -14.10
CA ALA A 272 30.90 -7.77 -12.68
C ALA A 272 30.75 -9.22 -12.18
N TRP A 273 31.15 -10.22 -12.98
CA TRP A 273 31.47 -11.56 -12.49
C TRP A 273 32.94 -11.82 -12.75
N LYS A 274 33.80 -11.55 -11.75
CA LYS A 274 35.11 -12.20 -11.49
C LYS A 274 35.84 -11.48 -10.35
N SER A 275 35.77 -12.07 -9.16
CA SER A 275 36.81 -12.00 -8.13
C SER A 275 36.50 -13.10 -7.11
N THR A 276 36.84 -14.35 -7.43
CA THR A 276 38.06 -15.02 -6.94
C THR A 276 37.83 -15.70 -5.60
N GLN A 277 37.70 -17.03 -5.67
CA GLN A 277 38.05 -17.96 -4.60
C GLN A 277 39.37 -17.56 -3.95
N LYS A 278 39.41 -17.50 -2.62
CA LYS A 278 40.52 -18.02 -1.81
C LYS A 278 40.19 -17.88 -0.32
N TYR A 279 40.45 -18.97 0.40
CA TYR A 279 40.56 -19.16 1.85
C TYR A 279 39.37 -19.77 2.61
N ARG A 280 39.66 -21.01 3.03
CA ARG A 280 39.11 -21.85 4.10
C ARG A 280 38.05 -22.87 3.69
#